data_AF-A0A094IKT7-F1
#
_entry.id   AF-A0A094IKT7-F1
#
_cell.length_a   1.000
_cell.length_b   1.000
_cell.length_c   1.000
_cell.angle_alpha   90.00
_cell.angle_beta   90.00
_cell.angle_gamma   90.00
#
_symmetry.space_group_name_H-M   'P 1'
#
loop_
_entity.id
_entity.type
_entity.pdbx_description
1 polymer ?
#
loop_
_entity_poly.entity_id
_entity_poly.type
_entity_poly.pdbx_seq_one_letter_code
_entity_poly.pdbx_strand_id
1 'polypeptide(L)'
;MITPSGGVYDALQLVSITSATSGAIIRYTTDGTAVNTSSTEYQGPIAVGTGTIRAKAFLAADGWIDSAERQEIFALSGNDEDTVIYIHTNILGSVIGETDQDGKLIRAIEYKPFGKRKEQ
;
A
#
# COMPACT_ATOMS: atom_id res chain seq x y z
N MET A 1 0.19 -19.96 6.02
CA MET A 1 -0.31 -18.77 6.72
C MET A 1 0.55 -17.58 6.32
N ILE A 2 -0.03 -16.38 6.26
CA ILE A 2 0.69 -15.12 6.10
C ILE A 2 0.46 -14.35 7.40
N THR A 3 1.53 -13.85 8.03
CA THR A 3 1.47 -13.14 9.32
C THR A 3 2.38 -11.91 9.32
N PRO A 4 1.93 -10.74 9.78
CA PRO A 4 0.57 -10.47 10.25
C PRO A 4 -0.44 -10.53 9.09
N SER A 5 -1.74 -10.60 9.41
CA SER A 5 -2.79 -10.56 8.38
C SER A 5 -2.81 -9.21 7.67
N GLY A 6 -3.42 -9.15 6.49
CA GLY A 6 -3.61 -7.89 5.79
C GLY A 6 -4.33 -6.85 6.65
N GLY A 7 -4.01 -5.59 6.43
CA GLY A 7 -4.54 -4.49 7.23
C GLY A 7 -3.83 -3.16 6.96
N VAL A 8 -4.29 -2.14 7.68
CA VAL A 8 -3.67 -0.81 7.70
C VAL A 8 -2.72 -0.73 8.89
N TYR A 9 -1.49 -0.26 8.67
CA TYR A 9 -0.42 -0.20 9.66
C TYR A 9 0.28 1.16 9.66
N ASP A 10 0.71 1.66 10.82
CA ASP A 10 1.45 2.94 10.90
C ASP A 10 2.93 2.84 10.47
N ALA A 11 3.41 1.63 10.15
CA ALA A 11 4.79 1.37 9.74
C ALA A 11 4.91 0.13 8.87
N LEU A 12 6.07 -0.03 8.21
CA LEU A 12 6.42 -1.23 7.45
C LEU A 12 6.22 -2.50 8.28
N GLN A 13 5.61 -3.51 7.69
CA GLN A 13 5.38 -4.81 8.32
C GLN A 13 6.40 -5.85 7.84
N LEU A 14 6.92 -6.64 8.77
CA LEU A 14 7.71 -7.83 8.46
C LEU A 14 6.77 -9.02 8.31
N VAL A 15 6.42 -9.33 7.08
CA VAL A 15 5.52 -10.43 6.73
C VAL A 15 6.27 -11.74 6.70
N SER A 16 5.84 -12.67 7.55
CA SER A 16 6.29 -14.06 7.57
C SER A 16 5.26 -14.98 6.90
N ILE A 17 5.76 -15.94 6.12
CA ILE A 17 4.93 -16.92 5.42
C ILE A 17 5.32 -18.33 5.89
N THR A 18 4.34 -19.13 6.25
CA THR A 18 4.55 -20.49 6.76
C THR A 18 3.62 -21.50 6.10
N SER A 19 4.00 -22.77 6.09
CA SER A 19 3.16 -23.89 5.67
C SER A 19 3.23 -24.98 6.74
N ALA A 20 2.09 -25.60 7.05
CA ALA A 20 2.07 -26.78 7.93
C ALA A 20 2.54 -28.05 7.19
N THR A 21 2.58 -28.01 5.86
CA THR A 21 3.04 -29.13 5.04
C THR A 21 4.57 -29.17 5.03
N SER A 22 5.14 -30.18 5.69
CA SER A 22 6.58 -30.41 5.70
C SER A 22 7.12 -30.63 4.29
N GLY A 23 8.26 -29.99 3.97
CA GLY A 23 8.92 -30.11 2.67
C GLY A 23 8.29 -29.27 1.55
N ALA A 24 7.26 -28.48 1.83
CA ALA A 24 6.66 -27.60 0.83
C ALA A 24 7.54 -26.37 0.57
N ILE A 25 7.76 -26.06 -0.72
CA ILE A 25 8.41 -24.84 -1.18
C ILE A 25 7.35 -23.75 -1.26
N ILE A 26 7.54 -22.68 -0.51
CA ILE A 26 6.62 -21.54 -0.52
C ILE A 26 7.12 -20.54 -1.57
N ARG A 27 6.25 -20.10 -2.47
CA ARG A 27 6.52 -18.99 -3.39
C ARG A 27 5.51 -17.88 -3.20
N TYR A 28 5.90 -16.66 -3.56
CA TYR A 28 5.08 -15.47 -3.35
C TYR A 28 5.27 -14.41 -4.43
N THR A 29 4.33 -13.47 -4.47
CA THR A 29 4.39 -12.23 -5.26
C THR A 29 3.99 -11.05 -4.38
N THR A 30 4.55 -9.87 -4.66
CA THR A 30 4.27 -8.61 -3.94
C THR A 30 3.52 -7.58 -4.80
N ASP A 31 3.36 -7.88 -6.09
CA ASP A 31 2.71 -7.04 -7.09
C ASP A 31 1.23 -7.41 -7.30
N GLY A 32 0.72 -8.39 -6.54
CA GLY A 32 -0.66 -8.89 -6.67
C GLY A 32 -0.89 -9.86 -7.83
N THR A 33 0.14 -10.24 -8.59
CA THR A 33 0.00 -11.26 -9.64
C THR A 33 -0.16 -12.68 -9.06
N ALA A 34 -0.75 -13.59 -9.82
CA ALA A 34 -0.94 -14.98 -9.38
C ALA A 34 0.40 -15.70 -9.18
N VAL A 35 0.48 -16.51 -8.12
CA VAL A 35 1.69 -17.27 -7.78
C VAL A 35 1.78 -18.50 -8.68
N ASN A 36 2.94 -18.67 -9.30
CA ASN A 36 3.27 -19.83 -10.11
C ASN A 36 4.67 -20.37 -9.74
N THR A 37 5.14 -21.40 -10.45
CA THR A 37 6.42 -22.07 -10.16
C THR A 37 7.65 -21.23 -10.46
N SER A 38 7.54 -20.11 -11.20
CA SER A 38 8.62 -19.14 -11.41
C SER A 38 8.57 -17.93 -10.46
N SER A 39 7.51 -17.80 -9.65
CA SER A 39 7.42 -16.77 -8.61
C SER A 39 8.54 -16.91 -7.57
N THR A 40 8.88 -15.82 -6.89
CA THR A 40 9.99 -15.78 -5.92
C THR A 40 9.80 -16.79 -4.80
N GLU A 41 10.85 -17.56 -4.49
CA GLU A 41 10.86 -18.48 -3.35
C GLU A 41 11.03 -17.72 -2.03
N TYR A 42 10.23 -18.09 -1.03
CA TYR A 42 10.26 -17.48 0.28
C TYR A 42 11.46 -18.01 1.10
N GLN A 43 12.42 -17.12 1.38
CA GLN A 43 13.66 -17.43 2.11
C GLN A 43 13.72 -16.80 3.52
N GLY A 44 12.74 -15.95 3.86
CA GLY A 44 12.71 -15.22 5.12
C GLY A 44 11.71 -14.06 5.10
N PRO A 45 11.52 -13.36 6.23
CA PRO A 45 10.52 -12.29 6.35
C PRO A 45 10.68 -11.20 5.30
N ILE A 46 9.55 -10.71 4.78
CA ILE A 46 9.48 -9.71 3.72
C ILE A 46 9.00 -8.38 4.33
N ALA A 47 9.73 -7.29 4.11
CA ALA A 47 9.28 -5.96 4.49
C ALA A 47 8.23 -5.44 3.49
N VAL A 48 7.05 -5.08 3.98
CA VAL A 48 5.91 -4.62 3.17
C VAL A 48 5.36 -3.32 3.74
N GLY A 49 5.18 -2.31 2.89
CA GLY A 49 4.46 -1.07 3.22
C GLY A 49 3.03 -1.14 2.70
N THR A 50 2.79 -0.55 1.54
CA THR A 50 1.55 -0.71 0.79
C THR A 50 1.75 -1.71 -0.33
N GLY A 51 0.89 -2.71 -0.44
CA GLY A 51 1.00 -3.74 -1.47
C GLY A 51 0.14 -4.96 -1.20
N THR A 52 0.16 -5.90 -2.14
CA THR A 52 -0.56 -7.18 -2.03
C THR A 52 0.43 -8.32 -1.99
N ILE A 53 0.40 -9.13 -0.94
CA ILE A 53 1.14 -10.39 -0.88
C ILE A 53 0.22 -11.51 -1.30
N ARG A 54 0.63 -12.28 -2.31
CA ARG A 54 0.05 -13.59 -2.62
C ARG A 54 1.08 -14.65 -2.36
N ALA A 55 0.67 -15.78 -1.79
CA ALA A 55 1.55 -16.90 -1.48
C ALA A 55 0.88 -18.24 -1.77
N LYS A 56 1.69 -19.18 -2.24
CA LYS A 56 1.28 -20.56 -2.53
C LYS A 56 2.39 -21.53 -2.14
N ALA A 57 2.02 -22.68 -1.60
CA ALA A 57 2.94 -23.75 -1.26
C ALA A 57 2.89 -24.84 -2.35
N PHE A 58 4.06 -25.24 -2.81
CA PHE A 58 4.29 -26.24 -3.84
C PHE A 58 5.00 -27.44 -3.23
N LEU A 59 4.58 -28.66 -3.57
CA LEU A 59 5.31 -29.87 -3.19
C LEU A 59 5.89 -30.49 -4.47
N ALA A 60 7.20 -30.78 -4.46
CA ALA A 60 7.89 -31.31 -5.63
C ALA A 60 7.63 -32.81 -5.90
N ALA A 61 6.80 -33.47 -5.09
CA ALA A 61 6.52 -34.89 -5.23
C ALA A 61 5.39 -35.15 -6.23
N ASP A 62 5.54 -36.19 -7.06
CA ASP A 62 4.55 -36.60 -8.05
C ASP A 62 3.18 -36.87 -7.41
N GLY A 63 2.12 -36.34 -8.02
CA GLY A 63 0.73 -36.56 -7.61
C GLY A 63 0.21 -35.65 -6.49
N TRP A 64 1.01 -34.68 -6.02
CA TRP A 64 0.54 -33.70 -5.03
C TRP A 64 -0.11 -32.49 -5.68
N ILE A 65 -1.15 -31.98 -5.04
CA ILE A 65 -1.85 -30.76 -5.44
C ILE A 65 -1.26 -29.60 -4.64
N ASP A 66 -0.92 -28.52 -5.34
CA ASP A 66 -0.48 -27.29 -4.69
C ASP A 66 -1.52 -26.79 -3.67
N SER A 67 -1.09 -26.00 -2.70
CA SER A 67 -2.04 -25.34 -1.81
C SER A 67 -2.95 -24.38 -2.58
N ALA A 68 -4.09 -24.04 -1.98
CA ALA A 68 -4.80 -22.83 -2.38
C ALA A 68 -3.87 -21.62 -2.27
N GLU A 69 -4.04 -20.66 -3.17
CA GLU A 69 -3.36 -19.36 -3.07
C GLU A 69 -3.98 -18.57 -1.92
N ARG A 70 -3.13 -18.01 -1.06
CA ARG A 70 -3.53 -17.06 -0.02
C ARG A 70 -3.13 -15.66 -0.43
N GLN A 71 -4.02 -14.69 -0.18
CA GLN A 71 -3.79 -13.28 -0.46
C GLN A 71 -4.01 -12.46 0.81
N GLU A 72 -3.13 -11.49 1.05
CA GLU A 72 -3.28 -10.46 2.08
C GLU A 72 -2.93 -9.09 1.47
N ILE A 73 -3.67 -8.06 1.84
CA ILE A 73 -3.47 -6.68 1.36
C ILE A 73 -2.97 -5.84 2.53
N PHE A 74 -1.89 -5.09 2.32
CA PHE A 74 -1.28 -4.21 3.30
C PHE A 74 -1.38 -2.78 2.81
N ALA A 75 -1.68 -1.87 3.73
CA ALA A 75 -1.64 -0.44 3.51
C ALA A 75 -0.93 0.23 4.67
N LEU A 76 -0.22 1.32 4.39
CA LEU A 76 0.24 2.21 5.45
C LEU A 76 -0.84 3.23 5.80
N SER A 77 -1.06 3.43 7.10
CA SER A 77 -1.84 4.52 7.68
C SER A 77 -1.16 5.83 7.28
N GLY A 78 -1.73 6.51 6.29
CA GLY A 78 -1.36 7.88 5.92
C GLY A 78 0.11 8.10 5.51
N ASN A 79 0.47 7.70 4.30
CA ASN A 79 1.29 8.58 3.44
C ASN A 79 0.36 9.34 2.46
N ASP A 80 -0.87 9.61 2.89
CA ASP A 80 -1.77 10.47 2.13
C ASP A 80 -1.25 11.88 2.32
N GLU A 81 -0.23 12.23 1.54
CA GLU A 81 0.25 13.60 1.35
C GLU A 81 -0.84 14.52 0.78
N ASP A 82 -2.06 14.01 0.61
CA ASP A 82 -3.30 14.67 0.21
C ASP A 82 -4.34 14.76 1.35
N THR A 83 -4.02 14.33 2.58
CA THR A 83 -4.92 14.60 3.73
C THR A 83 -4.81 16.06 4.13
N VAL A 84 -5.89 16.81 3.95
CA VAL A 84 -5.98 18.22 4.38
C VAL A 84 -5.97 18.29 5.90
N ILE A 85 -4.84 18.73 6.46
CA ILE A 85 -4.65 18.94 7.90
C ILE A 85 -4.83 20.41 8.25
N TYR A 86 -4.23 21.32 7.47
CA TYR A 86 -4.41 22.76 7.66
C TYR A 86 -5.19 23.41 6.52
N ILE A 87 -6.13 24.28 6.91
CA ILE A 87 -6.82 25.19 6.00
C ILE A 87 -6.22 26.57 6.19
N HIS A 88 -5.61 27.10 5.13
CA HIS A 88 -5.04 28.43 5.15
C HIS A 88 -6.10 29.43 4.68
N THR A 89 -6.39 30.43 5.50
CA THR A 89 -7.29 31.53 5.15
C THR A 89 -6.55 32.84 4.97
N ASN A 90 -7.06 33.72 4.11
CA ASN A 90 -6.63 35.11 4.11
C ASN A 90 -7.23 35.90 5.29
N ILE A 91 -6.82 37.17 5.44
CA ILE A 91 -7.32 38.07 6.50
C ILE A 91 -8.83 38.37 6.41
N LEU A 92 -9.46 38.01 5.30
CA LEU A 92 -10.90 38.16 5.07
C LEU A 92 -11.67 36.84 5.31
N GLY A 93 -10.98 35.78 5.77
CA GLY A 93 -11.58 34.49 6.07
C GLY A 93 -11.85 33.59 4.85
N SER A 94 -11.38 33.96 3.66
CA SER A 94 -11.47 33.08 2.47
C SER A 94 -10.38 32.03 2.50
N VAL A 95 -10.69 30.79 2.13
CA VAL A 95 -9.70 29.73 1.96
C VAL A 95 -8.79 30.04 0.76
N ILE A 96 -7.48 29.98 0.97
CA ILE A 96 -6.44 30.23 -0.04
C ILE A 96 -5.56 29.01 -0.28
N GLY A 97 -5.58 28.02 0.62
CA GLY A 97 -4.90 26.76 0.41
C GLY A 97 -5.24 25.71 1.46
N GLU A 98 -4.94 24.47 1.13
CA GLU A 98 -5.06 23.27 1.96
C GLU A 98 -3.67 22.62 1.97
N THR A 99 -3.17 22.25 3.15
CA THR A 99 -1.85 21.62 3.32
C THR A 99 -1.94 20.35 4.18
N ASP A 100 -0.95 19.46 4.03
CA ASP A 100 -0.76 18.29 4.88
C ASP A 100 -0.14 18.66 6.25
N GLN A 101 0.15 17.65 7.07
CA GLN A 101 0.76 17.82 8.39
C GLN A 101 2.16 18.46 8.35
N ASP A 102 2.88 18.32 7.23
CA ASP A 102 4.23 18.83 7.01
C ASP A 102 4.22 20.22 6.34
N GLY A 103 3.02 20.75 6.05
CA GLY A 103 2.82 22.06 5.43
C GLY A 103 2.97 22.05 3.91
N LYS A 104 3.06 20.88 3.27
CA LYS A 104 3.05 20.74 1.82
C LYS A 104 1.66 21.11 1.29
N LEU A 105 1.61 21.92 0.23
CA LEU A 105 0.36 22.30 -0.42
C LEU A 105 -0.27 21.10 -1.13
N ILE A 106 -1.50 20.79 -0.72
CA ILE A 106 -2.38 19.80 -1.36
C ILE A 106 -3.23 20.49 -2.42
N ARG A 107 -3.77 21.66 -2.09
CA ARG A 107 -4.60 22.46 -2.99
C ARG A 107 -4.36 23.94 -2.76
N ALA A 108 -4.12 24.68 -3.83
CA ALA A 108 -4.15 26.15 -3.81
C ALA A 108 -5.47 26.63 -4.42
N ILE A 109 -6.11 27.60 -3.77
CA ILE A 109 -7.24 28.32 -4.37
C ILE A 109 -6.68 29.66 -4.84
N GLU A 110 -6.40 29.76 -6.15
CA GLU A 110 -6.01 31.02 -6.75
C GLU A 110 -7.16 32.02 -6.64
N TYR A 111 -7.02 32.95 -5.71
CA TYR A 111 -7.90 34.10 -5.63
C TYR A 111 -7.65 34.98 -6.86
N LYS A 112 -8.63 35.04 -7.78
CA LYS A 112 -8.65 36.08 -8.82
C LYS A 112 -9.12 37.37 -8.16
N PRO A 113 -8.26 38.38 -7.94
CA PRO A 113 -8.69 39.65 -7.38
C PRO A 113 -9.81 40.24 -8.23
N PHE A 114 -10.85 40.67 -7.54
CA PHE A 114 -12.00 41.33 -8.16
C PHE A 114 -11.49 42.55 -8.93
N GLY A 115 -11.68 42.59 -10.26
CA GLY A 115 -11.37 43.76 -11.09
C GLY A 115 -10.43 43.59 -12.28
N LYS A 116 -9.89 42.40 -12.58
CA LYS A 116 -9.23 42.19 -13.88
C LYS A 116 -10.29 42.05 -14.97
N ARG A 117 -10.37 43.05 -15.87
CA ARG A 117 -11.13 42.95 -17.13
C ARG A 117 -10.65 41.70 -17.87
N LYS A 118 -11.58 40.91 -18.42
CA LYS A 118 -11.25 39.96 -19.48
C LYS A 118 -10.63 40.79 -20.61
N GLU A 119 -9.34 40.60 -20.88
CA GLU A 119 -8.80 41.03 -22.16
C GLU A 119 -9.52 40.25 -23.26
N GLN A 120 -10.02 41.00 -24.23
CA GLN A 120 -10.66 40.51 -25.45
C GLN A 120 -9.67 39.74 -26.32
#